data_AF-A0A350FZ96-F1
#
_entry.id   AF-A0A350FZ96-F1
#
_cell.length_a   1.000
_cell.length_b   1.000
_cell.length_c   1.000
_cell.angle_alpha   90.00
_cell.angle_beta   90.00
_cell.angle_gamma   90.00
#
_symmetry.space_group_name_H-M   'P 1'
#
loop_
_entity.id
_entity.type
_entity.pdbx_description
1 polymer ?
#
loop_
_entity_poly.entity_id
_entity_poly.type
_entity_poly.pdbx_seq_one_letter_code
_entity_poly.pdbx_strand_id
1 'polypeptide(L)' 'FGGLGVGDFACDLMIAWSLFSGESREVFRKGLQVDDATWARGRGHALSQALVFIPYYLKTNPVGVNNAWHTVNEILADDS' A
#
# COMPACT_ATOMS: atom_id res chain seq x y z
N PHE A 1 -4.42 19.53 -22.13
CA PHE A 1 -2.97 19.46 -22.41
C PHE A 1 -2.21 20.20 -21.31
N GLY A 2 -1.32 19.49 -20.59
CA GLY A 2 -0.25 20.03 -19.72
C GLY A 2 -0.69 20.51 -18.33
N GLY A 3 -0.17 20.02 -17.20
CA GLY A 3 0.88 19.05 -16.91
C GLY A 3 0.59 18.36 -15.56
N LEU A 4 0.69 17.04 -15.47
CA LEU A 4 1.94 16.32 -15.16
C LEU A 4 2.53 16.72 -13.80
N GLY A 5 1.72 16.58 -12.75
CA GLY A 5 2.22 16.10 -11.47
C GLY A 5 1.64 14.72 -11.25
N VAL A 6 2.35 13.67 -11.71
CA VAL A 6 2.18 12.31 -11.18
C VAL A 6 2.71 12.36 -9.74
N GLY A 7 1.99 13.04 -8.85
CA GLY A 7 2.05 12.75 -7.43
C GLY A 7 1.40 11.38 -7.33
N ASP A 8 2.24 10.36 -7.15
CA ASP A 8 1.83 8.98 -7.26
C ASP A 8 0.60 8.71 -6.38
N PHE A 9 -0.56 8.45 -6.99
CA PHE A 9 -1.78 8.01 -6.28
C PHE A 9 -1.49 6.79 -5.39
N ALA A 10 -0.36 6.11 -5.62
CA ALA A 10 0.09 5.03 -4.79
C ALA A 10 0.64 5.44 -3.41
N CYS A 11 1.13 6.66 -3.22
CA CYS A 11 1.46 7.18 -1.88
C CYS A 11 0.21 7.33 -1.01
N ASP A 12 -0.92 7.78 -1.60
CA ASP A 12 -2.21 7.88 -0.91
C ASP A 12 -2.82 6.47 -0.68
N LEU A 13 -2.54 5.51 -1.56
CA LEU A 13 -2.92 4.10 -1.36
C LEU A 13 -2.03 3.37 -0.35
N MET A 14 -0.81 3.85 -0.08
CA MET A 14 0.07 3.25 0.95
C MET A 14 -0.54 3.38 2.36
N ILE A 15 -1.36 4.42 2.59
CA ILE A 15 -2.19 4.56 3.81
C ILE A 15 -3.24 3.43 3.89
N ALA A 16 -3.78 2.95 2.77
CA ALA A 16 -4.77 1.88 2.73
C ALA A 16 -4.28 0.54 3.32
N TRP A 17 -2.97 0.27 3.26
CA TRP A 17 -2.36 -0.93 3.83
C TRP A 17 -1.48 -0.69 5.06
N SER A 18 -1.18 0.56 5.41
CA SER A 18 -0.45 0.89 6.65
C SER A 18 -1.37 1.30 7.81
N LEU A 19 -2.57 1.82 7.54
CA LEU A 19 -3.53 2.24 8.56
C LEU A 19 -4.78 1.36 8.64
N PHE A 20 -5.15 0.67 7.57
CA PHE A 20 -6.41 -0.09 7.50
C PHE A 20 -6.16 -1.59 7.35
N SER A 21 -6.89 -2.38 8.14
CA SER A 21 -6.91 -3.85 8.11
C SER A 21 -8.30 -4.34 7.71
N GLY A 22 -8.35 -5.41 6.91
CA GLY A 22 -9.58 -6.13 6.53
C GLY A 22 -10.75 -5.22 6.13
N GLU A 23 -11.82 -5.23 6.94
CA GLU A 23 -13.09 -4.54 6.67
C GLU A 23 -12.95 -3.03 6.43
N SER A 24 -12.02 -2.38 7.13
CA SER A 24 -11.78 -0.94 6.97
C SER A 24 -11.15 -0.59 5.61
N ARG A 25 -10.41 -1.53 5.01
CA ARG A 25 -9.84 -1.40 3.66
C ARG A 25 -10.92 -1.57 2.58
N GLU A 26 -11.88 -2.47 2.79
CA GLU A 26 -13.03 -2.66 1.89
C GLU A 26 -13.97 -1.45 1.88
N VAL A 27 -14.20 -0.83 3.04
CA VAL A 27 -14.97 0.43 3.13
C VAL A 27 -14.22 1.56 2.41
N PHE A 28 -12.90 1.65 2.55
CA PHE A 28 -12.07 2.62 1.85
C PHE A 28 -12.11 2.41 0.32
N ARG A 29 -12.00 1.17 -0.15
CA ARG A 29 -12.14 0.80 -1.57
C ARG A 29 -13.49 1.22 -2.13
N LYS A 30 -14.58 0.93 -1.42
CA LYS A 30 -15.94 1.34 -1.82
C LYS A 30 -16.11 2.86 -1.85
N GLY A 31 -15.51 3.58 -0.90
CA GLY A 31 -15.52 5.04 -0.86
C GLY A 31 -14.77 5.70 -2.01
N LEU A 32 -13.67 5.09 -2.45
CA LEU A 32 -12.86 5.59 -3.58
C LEU A 32 -13.46 5.26 -4.96
N GLN A 33 -14.41 4.32 -5.05
CA GLN A 33 -15.02 3.86 -6.31
C GLN A 33 -13.98 3.48 -7.39
N VAL A 34 -12.83 2.96 -6.97
CA VAL A 34 -11.76 2.55 -7.89
C VAL A 34 -12.06 1.20 -8.50
N ASP A 35 -11.73 1.05 -9.79
CA ASP A 35 -11.86 -0.23 -10.49
C ASP A 35 -10.83 -1.26 -10.01
N ASP A 36 -11.11 -2.53 -10.27
CA ASP A 36 -10.26 -3.65 -9.84
C ASP A 36 -8.83 -3.56 -10.40
N ALA A 37 -8.68 -2.99 -11.60
CA ALA A 37 -7.38 -2.80 -12.23
C ALA A 37 -6.54 -1.75 -11.49
N THR A 38 -7.16 -0.67 -11.03
CA THR A 38 -6.52 0.38 -10.22
C THR A 38 -6.21 -0.13 -8.83
N TRP A 39 -7.10 -0.94 -8.25
CA TRP A 39 -6.84 -1.61 -6.98
C TRP A 39 -5.62 -2.54 -7.04
N ALA A 40 -5.53 -3.38 -8.09
CA ALA A 40 -4.39 -4.27 -8.30
C ALA A 40 -3.07 -3.51 -8.50
N ARG A 41 -3.10 -2.37 -9.22
CA ARG A 41 -1.93 -1.49 -9.37
C ARG A 41 -1.50 -0.87 -8.03
N GLY A 42 -2.46 -0.42 -7.22
CA GLY A 42 -2.20 0.08 -5.87
C GLY A 42 -1.51 -0.95 -4.97
N ARG A 43 -2.01 -2.20 -5.00
CA ARG A 43 -1.39 -3.33 -4.28
C ARG A 43 0.05 -3.58 -4.72
N GLY A 44 0.30 -3.63 -6.03
CA GLY A 44 1.64 -3.84 -6.56
C GLY A 44 2.63 -2.75 -6.13
N HIS A 45 2.18 -1.50 -6.08
CA HIS A 45 3.02 -0.39 -5.63
C HIS A 45 3.29 -0.46 -4.12
N ALA A 46 2.28 -0.71 -3.28
CA ALA A 46 2.44 -0.86 -1.84
C ALA A 46 3.42 -2.01 -1.49
N LEU A 47 3.34 -3.14 -2.21
CA LEU A 47 4.28 -4.25 -2.07
C LEU A 47 5.71 -3.83 -2.45
N SER A 48 5.87 -3.15 -3.59
CA SER A 48 7.18 -2.64 -4.03
C SER A 48 7.82 -1.71 -2.99
N GLN A 49 7.04 -0.81 -2.40
CA GLN A 49 7.54 0.11 -1.39
C GLN A 49 7.95 -0.62 -0.10
N ALA A 50 7.14 -1.56 0.38
CA ALA A 50 7.45 -2.34 1.58
C ALA A 50 8.75 -3.15 1.39
N LEU A 51 8.92 -3.80 0.23
CA LEU A 51 10.11 -4.58 -0.10
C LEU A 51 11.38 -3.73 -0.22
N VAL A 52 11.27 -2.47 -0.64
CA VAL A 52 12.40 -1.51 -0.64
C VAL A 52 12.68 -0.98 0.77
N PHE A 53 11.63 -0.70 1.54
CA PHE A 53 11.72 -0.12 2.88
C PHE A 53 12.44 -1.06 3.87
N ILE A 54 12.07 -2.34 3.88
CA ILE A 54 12.58 -3.34 4.84
C ILE A 54 14.13 -3.39 4.87
N PRO A 55 14.84 -3.66 3.75
CA PRO A 55 16.29 -3.73 3.78
C PRO A 55 16.94 -2.36 4.03
N TYR A 56 16.32 -1.27 3.57
CA TYR A 56 16.85 0.09 3.74
C TYR A 56 16.83 0.53 5.20
N TYR A 57 15.76 0.23 5.93
CA TYR A 57 15.54 0.67 7.30
C TYR A 57 15.76 -0.41 8.37
N LEU A 58 16.24 -1.59 7.98
CA LEU A 58 16.36 -2.77 8.84
C LEU A 58 16.97 -2.49 10.23
N LYS A 59 17.98 -1.63 10.29
CA LYS A 59 18.73 -1.32 11.52
C LYS A 59 18.39 0.04 12.14
N THR A 60 17.74 0.92 11.38
CA THR A 60 17.54 2.33 11.76
C THR A 60 16.09 2.63 12.15
N ASN A 61 15.13 1.86 11.67
CA ASN A 61 13.72 2.01 12.02
C ASN A 61 13.02 0.64 12.14
N PRO A 62 13.28 -0.12 13.22
CA PRO A 62 12.70 -1.45 13.42
C PRO A 62 11.16 -1.43 13.50
N VAL A 63 10.56 -0.34 14.00
CA VAL A 63 9.10 -0.17 14.06
C VAL A 63 8.50 -0.05 12.66
N GLY A 64 9.09 0.79 11.81
CA GLY A 64 8.68 0.91 10.41
C GLY A 64 8.87 -0.38 9.62
N VAL A 65 9.94 -1.12 9.90
CA VAL A 65 10.20 -2.44 9.27
C VAL A 65 9.14 -3.46 9.67
N ASN A 66 8.75 -3.50 10.96
CA ASN A 66 7.66 -4.37 11.39
C ASN A 66 6.33 -3.99 10.69
N ASN A 67 6.03 -2.70 10.56
CA ASN A 67 4.86 -2.23 9.82
C ASN A 67 4.91 -2.63 8.34
N ALA A 68 6.06 -2.52 7.69
CA ALA A 68 6.25 -2.94 6.30
C ALA A 68 6.02 -4.46 6.14
N TRP A 69 6.48 -5.28 7.10
CA TRP A 69 6.17 -6.71 7.11
C TRP A 69 4.68 -7.00 7.30
N HIS A 70 3.99 -6.24 8.16
CA HIS A 70 2.54 -6.34 8.29
C HIS A 70 1.83 -6.03 6.97
N THR A 71 2.22 -4.97 6.27
CA THR A 71 1.69 -4.64 4.94
C THR A 71 1.89 -5.79 3.94
N VAL A 72 3.07 -6.42 3.90
CA VAL A 72 3.33 -7.56 3.01
C VAL A 72 2.39 -8.73 3.31
N ASN A 73 2.23 -9.10 4.59
CA ASN A 73 1.35 -10.20 4.99
C ASN A 73 -0.11 -9.92 4.64
N GLU A 74 -0.57 -8.69 4.85
CA GLU A 74 -1.93 -8.26 4.50
C GLU A 74 -2.20 -8.31 2.99
N ILE A 75 -1.22 -7.94 2.17
CA ILE A 75 -1.34 -8.02 0.70
C ILE A 75 -1.41 -9.49 0.25
N LEU A 76 -0.59 -10.37 0.84
CA LEU A 76 -0.59 -11.80 0.51
C LEU A 76 -1.87 -12.52 0.98
N ALA A 77 -2.47 -12.09 2.09
CA ALA A 77 -3.72 -12.64 2.57
C ALA A 77 -4.93 -12.26 1.68
N ASP A 78 -4.89 -11.08 1.06
CA ASP A 78 -5.92 -10.53 0.16
C ASP A 78 -5.98 -11.21 -1.22
N ASP A 79 -5.09 -12.18 -1.48
CA ASP A 79 -4.99 -12.97 -2.73
C ASP A 79 -5.67 -14.36 -2.61
N SER A 80 -6.39 -14.61 -1.50
CA SER A 80 -7.05 -15.90 -1.18
C SER A 80 -8.56 -15.90 -1.42
#